data_AF-A0A3Q8HDX2-F1
#
_entry.id   AF-A0A3Q8HDX2-F1
#
_cell.length_a   1.000
_cell.length_b   1.000
_cell.length_c   1.000
_cell.angle_alpha   90.00
_cell.angle_beta   90.00
_cell.angle_gamma   90.00
#
_symmetry.space_group_name_H-M   'P 1'
#
loop_
_entity.id
_entity.type
_entity.pdbx_description
1 polymer ?
#
loop_
_entity_poly.entity_id
_entity_poly.type
_entity_poly.pdbx_seq_one_letter_code
_entity_poly.pdbx_strand_id
1 'polypeptide(L)' 'MTKVTAQILTVLRDQHNFSFTYTITDRWVGSPAPNSTLAVTNSMHWRQQDISMTCLRIFPTWLNWMD' A
#
# COMPACT_ATOMS: atom_id res chain seq x y z
N MET A 1 10.16 3.95 -9.00
CA MET A 1 9.37 2.73 -9.29
C MET A 1 7.87 2.97 -9.32
N THR A 2 7.29 3.82 -8.47
CA THR A 2 5.83 4.07 -8.39
C THR A 2 5.13 4.44 -9.70
N LYS A 3 5.76 5.24 -10.58
CA LYS A 3 5.17 5.63 -11.88
C LYS A 3 4.92 4.44 -12.81
N VAL A 4 5.84 3.48 -12.86
CA VAL A 4 5.73 2.29 -13.72
C VAL A 4 4.63 1.38 -13.20
N THR A 5 4.55 1.18 -11.89
CA THR A 5 3.49 0.37 -11.27
C THR A 5 2.09 0.95 -11.50
N ALA A 6 1.94 2.28 -11.48
CA ALA A 6 0.66 2.92 -11.81
C ALA A 6 0.24 2.72 -13.27
N GLN A 7 1.20 2.73 -14.19
CA GLN A 7 0.94 2.41 -15.60
C GLN A 7 0.51 0.95 -15.76
N ILE A 8 1.16 0.01 -15.08
CA ILE A 8 0.77 -1.40 -15.07
C ILE A 8 -0.65 -1.57 -14.51
N LEU A 9 -1.00 -0.92 -13.39
CA LEU A 9 -2.34 -1.04 -12.82
C LEU A 9 -3.41 -0.53 -13.77
N THR A 10 -3.11 0.53 -14.52
CA THR A 10 -4.00 1.06 -15.56
C THR A 10 -4.25 0.01 -16.66
N VAL A 11 -3.18 -0.64 -17.14
CA VAL A 11 -3.30 -1.74 -18.11
C VAL A 11 -4.12 -2.90 -17.55
N LEU A 12 -3.87 -3.28 -16.29
CA LEU A 12 -4.60 -4.37 -15.64
C LEU A 12 -6.10 -4.06 -15.49
N ARG A 13 -6.46 -2.84 -15.12
CA ARG A 13 -7.87 -2.40 -15.07
C ARG A 13 -8.55 -2.46 -16.45
N ASP A 14 -7.81 -2.17 -17.51
CA ASP A 14 -8.37 -2.23 -18.86
C ASP A 14 -8.55 -3.69 -19.34
N GLN A 15 -7.71 -4.61 -18.85
CA GLN A 15 -7.76 -6.04 -19.20
C GLN A 15 -8.69 -6.88 -18.30
N HIS A 16 -8.85 -6.47 -17.05
CA HIS A 16 -9.60 -7.19 -16.03
C HIS A 16 -10.73 -6.31 -15.50
N ASN A 17 -11.91 -6.87 -15.23
CA ASN A 17 -13.06 -6.13 -14.72
C ASN A 17 -12.93 -5.76 -13.23
N PHE A 18 -11.91 -4.97 -12.88
CA PHE A 18 -11.75 -4.41 -11.54
C PHE A 18 -11.46 -2.91 -11.62
N SER A 19 -11.82 -2.19 -10.56
CA SER A 19 -11.51 -0.77 -10.38
C SER A 19 -10.65 -0.58 -9.14
N PHE A 20 -10.04 0.60 -9.03
CA PHE A 20 -9.23 0.96 -7.87
C PHE A 20 -9.42 2.44 -7.55
N THR A 21 -9.34 2.76 -6.26
CA THR A 21 -9.38 4.12 -5.74
C THR A 21 -7.99 4.48 -5.24
N TYR A 22 -7.47 5.62 -5.67
CA TYR A 22 -6.16 6.08 -5.22
C TYR A 22 -6.26 6.71 -3.83
N THR A 23 -5.39 6.26 -2.93
CA THR A 23 -5.18 6.87 -1.61
C THR A 23 -3.78 7.46 -1.55
N ILE A 24 -3.68 8.74 -1.20
CA ILE A 24 -2.40 9.41 -0.96
C ILE A 24 -2.08 9.29 0.53
N THR A 25 -0.87 8.84 0.84
CA THR A 25 -0.38 8.71 2.22
C THR A 25 0.88 9.54 2.40
N ASP A 26 1.09 10.06 3.61
CA ASP A 26 2.27 10.88 3.93
C ASP A 26 3.54 10.02 4.06
N ARG A 27 3.40 8.78 4.52
CA ARG A 27 4.52 7.89 4.86
C ARG A 27 4.33 6.49 4.32
N TRP A 28 5.44 5.84 4.01
CA TRP A 28 5.43 4.43 3.60
C TRP A 28 5.30 3.52 4.82
N VAL A 29 6.09 3.77 5.87
CA VAL A 29 6.06 3.01 7.14
C VAL A 29 5.36 3.82 8.22
N GLY A 30 4.33 3.23 8.81
CA GLY A 30 3.61 3.74 9.97
C GLY A 30 3.66 2.79 11.17
N SER A 31 2.93 3.16 12.22
CA SER A 31 2.75 2.35 13.43
C SER A 31 1.46 1.52 13.31
N PRO A 32 1.41 0.28 13.84
CA PRO A 32 0.16 -0.48 13.92
C PRO A 32 -0.85 0.10 14.92
N ALA A 33 -0.47 1.09 15.74
CA ALA A 33 -1.37 1.63 16.76
C ALA A 33 -2.70 2.16 16.16
N PRO A 34 -3.84 1.92 16.84
CA PRO A 34 -5.12 2.54 16.48
C PRO A 34 -4.99 4.07 16.44
N ASN A 35 -5.64 4.71 15.47
CA ASN A 35 -5.61 6.16 15.26
C ASN A 35 -4.22 6.76 14.96
N SER A 36 -3.26 5.95 14.50
CA SER A 36 -1.98 6.44 14.00
C SER A 36 -2.12 7.19 12.67
N THR A 37 -1.15 8.04 12.36
CA THR A 37 -1.07 8.72 11.06
C THR A 37 -1.10 7.70 9.92
N LEU A 38 -1.95 7.94 8.91
CA LEU A 38 -2.10 7.05 7.78
C LEU A 38 -0.77 6.89 7.03
N ALA A 39 -0.35 5.64 6.90
CA ALA A 39 0.82 5.22 6.16
C ALA A 39 0.48 4.00 5.29
N VAL A 40 1.33 3.66 4.33
CA VAL A 40 1.09 2.49 3.48
C VAL A 40 1.02 1.22 4.34
N THR A 41 2.00 0.97 5.21
CA THR A 41 2.05 -0.28 5.99
C THR A 41 0.88 -0.46 6.96
N ASN A 42 0.47 0.58 7.71
CA ASN A 42 -0.64 0.43 8.65
C ASN A 42 -1.99 0.30 7.93
N SER A 43 -2.18 0.99 6.80
CA SER A 43 -3.41 0.86 6.00
C SER A 43 -3.58 -0.54 5.43
N MET A 44 -2.50 -1.19 4.99
CA MET A 44 -2.52 -2.58 4.53
C MET A 44 -2.74 -3.56 5.69
N HIS A 45 -2.11 -3.32 6.85
CA HIS A 45 -2.26 -4.16 8.05
C HIS A 45 -3.71 -4.18 8.55
N TRP A 46 -4.34 -3.01 8.63
CA TRP A 46 -5.73 -2.87 9.04
C TRP A 46 -6.73 -3.14 7.90
N ARG A 47 -6.27 -3.67 6.76
CA ARG A 47 -7.09 -3.96 5.56
C ARG A 47 -7.94 -2.77 5.09
N GLN A 48 -7.42 -1.57 5.29
CA GLN A 48 -8.00 -0.34 4.75
C GLN A 48 -7.63 -0.16 3.27
N GLN A 49 -6.53 -0.78 2.83
CA GLN A 49 -6.09 -0.86 1.44
C GLN A 49 -5.69 -2.31 1.13
N ASP A 50 -6.01 -2.77 -0.08
CA ASP A 50 -5.71 -4.15 -0.50
C ASP A 50 -4.40 -4.27 -1.26
N ILE A 51 -3.96 -3.19 -1.92
CA ILE A 51 -2.80 -3.18 -2.81
C ILE A 51 -2.02 -1.87 -2.59
N SER A 52 -0.69 -1.96 -2.57
CA SER A 52 0.18 -0.79 -2.66
C SER A 52 1.07 -0.87 -3.90
N MET A 53 1.30 0.27 -4.55
CA MET A 53 2.20 0.38 -5.69
C MET A 53 3.66 0.67 -5.29
N THR A 54 3.95 0.62 -4.00
CA THR A 54 5.25 0.94 -3.43
C THR A 54 5.99 -0.33 -3.08
N CYS A 55 7.22 -0.47 -3.59
CA CYS A 55 8.13 -1.49 -3.12
C CYS A 55 8.92 -0.90 -1.94
N LEU A 56 8.51 -1.25 -0.72
CA LEU A 56 9.33 -0.98 0.45
C LEU A 56 10.40 -2.08 0.55
N ARG A 57 11.67 -1.70 0.71
CA ARG A 57 12.69 -2.66 1.14
C ARG A 57 12.42 -2.98 2.60
N ILE A 58 11.60 -4.00 2.81
CA ILE A 58 11.11 -4.42 4.11
C ILE A 58 12.24 -5.16 4.83
N PHE A 59 12.71 -4.59 5.93
CA PHE A 59 13.49 -5.33 6.90
C PHE A 59 12.50 -6.04 7.84
N PRO A 60 12.66 -7.35 8.10
CA PRO A 60 11.71 -8.13 8.92
C PRO A 60 11.36 -7.45 10.24
N THR A 61 12.37 -6.83 10.89
CA THR A 61 12.24 -6.15 12.18
C THR A 61 11.24 -4.99 12.20
N TRP A 62 10.93 -4.38 11.06
CA TRP A 62 10.04 -3.21 10.97
C TRP A 62 8.57 -3.61 10.80
N LEU A 63 8.31 -4.90 10.50
CA LEU A 63 7.01 -5.46 10.20
C LEU A 63 6.70 -6.71 11.02
N ASN A 64 7.29 -6.90 12.20
CA ASN A 64 6.94 -8.00 13.12
C ASN A 64 5.44 -8.08 13.48
N TRP A 65 4.68 -7.05 13.11
CA TRP A 65 3.24 -6.89 13.33
C TRP A 65 2.41 -7.04 12.05
N MET A 66 3.02 -7.09 10.86
CA MET A 66 2.34 -7.46 9.60
C MET A 66 2.63 -8.94 9.34
N ASP A 67 1.81 -9.83 9.91
CA ASP A 67 1.78 -11.26 9.58
C ASP A 67 1.31 -11.51 8.14
#